data_AF-A0A914CN14-F1
#
_entry.id   AF-A0A914CN14-F1
#
_cell.length_a   1.000
_cell.length_b   1.000
_cell.length_c   1.000
_cell.angle_alpha   90.00
_cell.angle_beta   90.00
_cell.angle_gamma   90.00
#
_symmetry.space_group_name_H-M   'P 1'
#
loop_
_entity.id
_entity.type
_entity.pdbx_description
1 polymer ?
#
loop_
_entity_poly.entity_id
_entity_poly.type
_entity_poly.pdbx_seq_one_letter_code
_entity_poly.pdbx_strand_id
1 'polypeptide(L)'
;MLRLPDEEFQDRLVSMGLLNGSMDCTCGLPMKKKESSRGVLEWQCNRAIHRPSRPRKGFKVGTFFERAELGLKAIFELSYMWARNVTIADAEYDTGIAHRHVVNWYKKFRRICRRYFRANPIRLGGGNVIVEADETFMTRRHAGRGRRVRRYPSLFGVMLGLALLYTRMNGAHIVL
;
A
#
# COMPACT_ATOMS: atom_id res chain seq x y z
N MET A 1 -16.89 0.96 -3.86
CA MET A 1 -15.83 1.59 -3.04
C MET A 1 -15.16 2.79 -3.72
N LEU A 2 -14.69 2.71 -4.99
CA LEU A 2 -14.12 3.87 -5.69
C LEU A 2 -15.15 4.95 -6.09
N ARG A 3 -16.42 4.58 -6.21
CA ARG A 3 -17.55 5.50 -6.49
C ARG A 3 -18.07 6.25 -5.26
N LEU A 4 -17.52 5.99 -4.07
CA LEU A 4 -17.95 6.69 -2.85
C LEU A 4 -17.52 8.17 -2.91
N PRO A 5 -18.25 9.08 -2.24
CA PRO A 5 -17.77 10.44 -2.01
C PRO A 5 -16.40 10.45 -1.32
N ASP A 6 -15.63 11.52 -1.52
CA ASP A 6 -14.24 11.58 -1.03
C ASP A 6 -14.14 11.51 0.50
N GLU A 7 -15.09 12.10 1.22
CA GLU A 7 -15.13 12.03 2.69
C GLU A 7 -15.38 10.61 3.19
N GLU A 8 -16.42 9.94 2.69
CA GLU A 8 -16.73 8.57 3.09
C GLU A 8 -15.59 7.60 2.73
N PHE A 9 -14.96 7.81 1.57
CA PHE A 9 -13.79 7.04 1.17
C PHE A 9 -12.61 7.25 2.13
N GLN A 10 -12.35 8.49 2.56
CA GLN A 10 -11.32 8.78 3.54
C GLN A 10 -11.62 8.12 4.89
N ASP A 11 -12.86 8.13 5.35
CA ASP A 11 -13.26 7.51 6.62
C ASP A 11 -13.07 5.99 6.59
N ARG A 12 -13.34 5.34 5.45
CA ARG A 12 -13.00 3.92 5.24
C ARG A 12 -11.50 3.66 5.29
N LEU A 13 -10.69 4.55 4.73
CA LEU A 13 -9.23 4.40 4.82
C LEU A 13 -8.72 4.61 6.25
N VAL A 14 -9.34 5.48 7.04
CA VAL A 14 -9.05 5.65 8.46
C VAL A 14 -9.42 4.40 9.26
N SER A 15 -10.61 3.82 9.02
CA SER A 15 -11.03 2.60 9.73
C SER A 15 -10.18 1.38 9.39
N MET A 16 -9.61 1.33 8.18
CA MET A 16 -8.60 0.33 7.78
C MET A 16 -7.19 0.61 8.34
N GLY A 17 -6.96 1.76 8.97
CA GLY A 17 -5.66 2.18 9.48
C GLY A 17 -4.66 2.60 8.40
N LEU A 18 -5.14 2.91 7.18
CA LEU A 18 -4.30 3.37 6.06
C LEU A 18 -4.10 4.89 6.06
N LEU A 19 -4.99 5.64 6.72
CA LEU A 19 -4.90 7.07 6.97
C LEU A 19 -5.03 7.37 8.47
N ASN A 20 -4.48 8.51 8.88
CA ASN A 20 -4.63 9.01 10.24
C ASN A 20 -5.99 9.67 10.43
N GLY A 21 -6.73 9.26 11.46
CA GLY A 21 -8.01 9.88 11.85
C GLY A 21 -7.82 11.22 12.59
N SER A 22 -6.70 11.37 13.28
CA SER A 22 -6.29 12.59 14.00
C SER A 22 -4.79 12.83 13.83
N MET A 23 -4.36 14.07 14.06
CA MET A 23 -2.94 14.44 14.03
C MET A 23 -2.69 15.49 15.09
N ASP A 24 -1.69 15.28 15.94
CA ASP A 24 -1.37 16.23 17.00
C ASP A 24 -0.35 17.28 16.55
N CYS A 25 -0.53 18.49 17.08
CA CYS A 25 0.42 19.58 16.96
C CYS A 25 1.61 19.38 17.90
N THR A 26 2.69 20.15 17.71
CA THR A 26 3.81 20.21 18.66
C THR A 26 3.41 20.72 20.05
N CYS A 27 2.25 21.37 20.17
CA CYS A 27 1.66 21.72 21.45
C CYS A 27 0.89 20.58 22.14
N GLY A 28 0.88 19.37 21.57
CA GLY A 28 0.26 18.17 22.16
C GLY A 28 -1.25 18.06 21.98
N LEU A 29 -1.87 18.96 21.22
CA LEU A 29 -3.32 18.98 20.98
C LEU A 29 -3.67 18.63 19.53
N PRO A 30 -4.86 18.04 19.29
CA PRO A 30 -5.28 17.62 17.96
C PRO A 30 -5.49 18.81 17.01
N MET A 31 -5.02 18.63 15.78
CA MET A 31 -5.16 19.57 14.67
C MET A 31 -6.49 19.34 13.95
N LYS A 32 -6.99 20.37 13.25
CA LYS A 32 -8.19 20.26 12.40
C LYS A 32 -7.78 20.00 10.95
N LYS A 33 -8.54 19.16 10.24
CA LYS A 33 -8.43 19.03 8.78
C LYS A 33 -8.90 20.33 8.15
N LYS A 34 -8.16 20.82 7.16
CA LYS A 34 -8.51 22.01 6.39
C LYS A 34 -8.01 21.88 4.97
N GLU A 35 -8.79 22.38 4.03
CA GLU A 35 -8.35 22.53 2.65
C GLU A 35 -7.62 23.87 2.47
N SER A 36 -6.45 23.82 1.86
CA SER A 36 -5.72 25.03 1.47
C SER A 36 -6.39 25.69 0.26
N SER A 37 -6.01 26.95 -0.03
CA SER A 37 -6.48 27.64 -1.24
C SER A 37 -6.11 26.94 -2.56
N ARG A 38 -5.17 25.99 -2.52
CA ARG A 38 -4.75 25.18 -3.67
C ARG A 38 -5.48 23.82 -3.76
N GLY A 39 -6.51 23.60 -2.94
CA GLY A 39 -7.26 22.33 -2.89
C GLY A 39 -6.53 21.18 -2.20
N VAL A 40 -5.40 21.45 -1.55
CA VAL A 40 -4.63 20.42 -0.83
C VAL A 40 -5.14 20.33 0.60
N LEU A 41 -5.51 19.13 1.03
CA LEU A 41 -5.86 18.83 2.42
C LEU A 41 -4.63 18.85 3.32
N GLU A 42 -4.75 19.57 4.44
CA GLU A 42 -3.72 19.76 5.46
C GLU A 42 -4.31 19.65 6.87
N TRP A 43 -3.49 19.21 7.81
CA TRP A 43 -3.76 19.36 9.23
C TRP A 43 -3.26 20.73 9.68
N GLN A 44 -4.10 21.52 10.34
CA GLN A 44 -3.74 22.84 10.83
C GLN A 44 -4.09 23.02 12.32
N CYS A 45 -3.14 23.56 13.09
CA CYS A 45 -3.41 24.03 14.44
C CYS A 45 -3.79 25.52 14.43
N ASN A 46 -4.97 25.85 14.95
CA ASN A 46 -5.50 27.22 14.99
C ASN A 46 -5.52 27.83 16.40
N ARG A 47 -4.75 27.25 17.34
CA ARG A 47 -4.67 27.74 18.72
C ARG A 47 -3.97 29.10 18.79
N ALA A 48 -4.34 29.91 19.79
CA ALA A 48 -3.80 31.25 19.99
C ALA A 48 -2.28 31.28 20.19
N ILE A 49 -1.72 30.29 20.90
CA ILE A 49 -0.26 30.13 21.10
C ILE A 49 0.54 30.04 19.79
N HIS A 50 -0.10 29.63 18.70
CA HIS A 50 0.53 29.53 17.39
C HIS A 50 0.16 30.69 16.47
N ARG A 51 -0.39 31.80 16.98
CA ARG A 51 -0.59 32.99 16.16
C ARG A 51 0.72 33.78 16.08
N PRO A 52 1.18 34.20 14.89
CA PRO A 52 0.55 34.06 13.57
C PRO A 52 0.95 32.82 12.77
N SER A 53 1.93 32.02 13.23
CA SER A 53 2.57 30.95 12.45
C SER A 53 1.64 29.81 11.98
N ARG A 54 0.65 29.41 12.78
CA ARG A 54 -0.37 28.36 12.51
C ARG A 54 0.22 27.11 11.85
N PRO A 55 0.98 26.28 12.59
CA PRO A 55 1.72 25.17 12.04
C PRO A 55 0.79 24.20 11.30
N ARG A 56 1.32 23.64 10.21
CA ARG A 56 0.59 22.74 9.31
C ARG A 56 1.36 21.47 9.07
N LYS A 57 0.64 20.37 8.83
CA LYS A 57 1.20 19.09 8.39
C LYS A 57 0.40 18.58 7.21
N GLY A 58 1.05 17.96 6.24
CA GLY A 58 0.34 17.37 5.08
C GLY A 58 -0.62 16.27 5.52
N PHE A 59 -1.78 16.16 4.86
CA PHE A 59 -2.82 15.21 5.25
C PHE A 59 -2.36 13.73 5.29
N LYS A 60 -1.46 13.36 4.36
CA LYS A 60 -0.95 11.99 4.20
C LYS A 60 0.32 11.69 5.02
N VAL A 61 0.83 12.64 5.80
CA VAL A 61 2.10 12.48 6.54
C VAL A 61 2.01 11.33 7.55
N GLY A 62 3.04 10.49 7.61
CA GLY A 62 3.10 9.33 8.51
C GLY A 62 2.11 8.20 8.18
N THR A 63 1.49 8.22 6.99
CA THR A 63 0.53 7.20 6.56
C THR A 63 1.08 6.34 5.42
N PHE A 64 0.32 5.32 5.02
CA PHE A 64 0.60 4.54 3.82
C PHE A 64 0.76 5.40 2.56
N PHE A 65 0.02 6.52 2.50
CA PHE A 65 -0.01 7.44 1.35
C PHE A 65 1.02 8.57 1.45
N GLU A 66 1.96 8.49 2.39
CA GLU A 66 2.99 9.52 2.53
C GLU A 66 3.81 9.70 1.24
N ARG A 67 4.06 10.97 0.88
CA ARG A 67 4.74 11.41 -0.36
C ARG A 67 4.09 10.93 -1.65
N ALA A 68 2.82 10.51 -1.59
CA ALA A 68 2.08 10.14 -2.77
C ALA A 68 1.65 11.36 -3.58
N GLU A 69 2.15 11.44 -4.81
CA GLU A 69 1.70 12.42 -5.82
C GLU A 69 0.28 12.10 -6.33
N LEU A 70 -0.08 10.82 -6.39
CA LEU A 70 -1.41 10.39 -6.81
C LEU A 70 -2.48 10.62 -5.74
N GLY A 71 -3.73 10.76 -6.18
CA GLY A 71 -4.91 10.75 -5.33
C GLY A 71 -5.11 9.41 -4.61
N LEU A 72 -5.81 9.44 -3.47
CA LEU A 72 -6.02 8.25 -2.64
C LEU A 72 -6.77 7.14 -3.39
N LYS A 73 -7.81 7.51 -4.15
CA LYS A 73 -8.60 6.59 -4.98
C LYS A 73 -7.77 5.91 -6.06
N ALA A 74 -6.95 6.68 -6.79
CA ALA A 74 -6.05 6.15 -7.81
C ALA A 74 -5.05 5.12 -7.23
N ILE A 75 -4.50 5.39 -6.05
CA ILE A 75 -3.58 4.47 -5.38
C ILE A 75 -4.32 3.20 -4.93
N PHE A 76 -5.54 3.36 -4.43
CA PHE A 76 -6.38 2.23 -4.02
C PHE A 76 -6.75 1.36 -5.23
N GLU A 77 -7.08 1.96 -6.36
CA GLU A 77 -7.32 1.27 -7.62
C GLU A 77 -6.07 0.51 -8.10
N LEU A 78 -4.88 1.14 -8.07
CA LEU A 78 -3.63 0.44 -8.37
C LEU A 78 -3.37 -0.73 -7.42
N SER A 79 -3.76 -0.61 -6.15
CA SER A 79 -3.63 -1.72 -5.20
C SER A 79 -4.54 -2.90 -5.56
N TYR A 80 -5.74 -2.61 -6.07
CA TYR A 80 -6.67 -3.62 -6.58
C TYR A 80 -6.16 -4.29 -7.86
N MET A 81 -5.64 -3.52 -8.83
CA MET A 81 -5.04 -4.07 -10.05
C MET A 81 -3.83 -4.95 -9.71
N TRP A 82 -2.97 -4.49 -8.80
CA TRP A 82 -1.82 -5.27 -8.33
C TRP A 82 -2.26 -6.57 -7.64
N ALA A 83 -3.30 -6.51 -6.80
CA ALA A 83 -3.87 -7.66 -6.12
C ALA A 83 -4.42 -8.72 -7.09
N ARG A 84 -4.96 -8.29 -8.22
CA ARG A 84 -5.43 -9.16 -9.32
C ARG A 84 -4.32 -9.64 -10.25
N ASN A 85 -3.06 -9.33 -9.94
CA ASN A 85 -1.91 -9.65 -10.77
C ASN A 85 -2.00 -9.10 -12.21
N VAL A 86 -2.67 -7.95 -12.37
CA VAL A 86 -2.77 -7.23 -13.65
C VAL A 86 -1.39 -6.72 -14.04
N THR A 87 -1.04 -6.83 -15.32
CA THR A 87 0.26 -6.37 -15.80
C THR A 87 0.39 -4.85 -15.68
N ILE A 88 1.62 -4.35 -15.75
CA ILE A 88 1.88 -2.91 -15.67
C ILE A 88 1.26 -2.18 -16.88
N ALA A 89 1.38 -2.76 -18.08
CA ALA A 89 0.82 -2.19 -19.31
C ALA A 89 -0.71 -2.14 -19.27
N ASP A 90 -1.36 -3.23 -18.82
CA ASP A 90 -2.82 -3.26 -18.72
C ASP A 90 -3.32 -2.29 -17.65
N ALA A 91 -2.63 -2.20 -16.51
CA ALA A 91 -3.00 -1.24 -15.46
C ALA A 91 -2.84 0.22 -15.92
N GLU A 92 -1.83 0.53 -16.72
CA GLU A 92 -1.68 1.87 -17.33
C GLU A 92 -2.83 2.18 -18.28
N TYR A 93 -3.18 1.23 -19.14
CA TYR A 93 -4.29 1.36 -20.08
C TYR A 93 -5.62 1.56 -19.34
N ASP A 94 -5.91 0.71 -18.35
CA ASP A 94 -7.19 0.72 -17.63
C ASP A 94 -7.37 1.95 -16.74
N THR A 95 -6.32 2.39 -16.06
CA THR A 95 -6.38 3.50 -15.08
C THR A 95 -6.00 4.85 -15.67
N GLY A 96 -5.36 4.89 -16.84
CA GLY A 96 -4.79 6.11 -17.43
C GLY A 96 -3.62 6.70 -16.63
N ILE A 97 -3.06 5.97 -15.67
CA ILE A 97 -1.96 6.43 -14.82
C ILE A 97 -0.64 6.24 -15.55
N ALA A 98 0.22 7.26 -15.54
CA ALA A 98 1.53 7.18 -16.19
C ALA A 98 2.40 6.02 -15.67
N HIS A 99 3.10 5.36 -16.59
CA HIS A 99 3.99 4.20 -16.34
C HIS A 99 4.83 4.32 -15.07
N ARG A 100 5.52 5.47 -14.92
CA ARG A 100 6.40 5.75 -13.77
C ARG A 100 5.70 5.54 -12.43
N HIS A 101 4.42 5.89 -12.34
CA HIS A 101 3.64 5.81 -11.12
C HIS A 101 3.17 4.39 -10.86
N VAL A 102 2.65 3.69 -11.87
CA VAL A 102 2.24 2.28 -11.76
C VAL A 102 3.40 1.41 -11.29
N VAL A 103 4.56 1.54 -11.93
CA VAL A 103 5.80 0.84 -11.54
C VAL A 103 6.18 1.13 -10.09
N ASN A 104 6.19 2.40 -9.69
CA ASN A 104 6.59 2.80 -8.34
C ASN A 104 5.63 2.25 -7.27
N TRP A 105 4.33 2.30 -7.51
CA TRP A 105 3.34 1.77 -6.58
C TRP A 105 3.38 0.25 -6.48
N TYR A 106 3.50 -0.46 -7.61
CA TYR A 106 3.66 -1.92 -7.61
C TYR A 106 4.93 -2.34 -6.86
N LYS A 107 6.04 -1.62 -7.03
CA LYS A 107 7.26 -1.82 -6.23
C LYS A 107 7.02 -1.56 -4.74
N LYS A 108 6.28 -0.51 -4.39
CA LYS A 108 5.94 -0.17 -3.00
C LYS A 108 5.08 -1.27 -2.35
N PHE A 109 4.06 -1.77 -3.03
CA PHE A 109 3.23 -2.89 -2.53
C PHE A 109 4.08 -4.13 -2.27
N ARG A 110 4.91 -4.54 -3.24
CA ARG A 110 5.85 -5.67 -3.08
C ARG A 110 6.78 -5.47 -1.88
N ARG A 111 7.33 -4.27 -1.69
CA ARG A 111 8.22 -3.96 -0.57
C ARG A 111 7.50 -4.11 0.78
N ILE A 112 6.24 -3.67 0.86
CA ILE A 112 5.43 -3.77 2.08
C ILE A 112 5.17 -5.24 2.41
N CYS A 113 4.73 -6.05 1.45
CA CYS A 113 4.54 -7.48 1.65
C CYS A 113 5.84 -8.18 2.07
N ARG A 114 6.97 -7.87 1.41
CA ARG A 114 8.29 -8.40 1.80
C ARG A 114 8.66 -8.06 3.23
N ARG A 115 8.40 -6.83 3.70
CA ARG A 115 8.66 -6.43 5.07
C ARG A 115 7.77 -7.21 6.05
N TYR A 116 6.49 -7.37 5.72
CA TYR A 116 5.55 -8.12 6.54
C TYR A 116 5.98 -9.58 6.71
N PHE A 117 6.32 -10.28 5.63
CA PHE A 117 6.75 -11.69 5.70
C PHE A 117 8.11 -11.90 6.37
N ARG A 118 9.00 -10.91 6.32
CA ARG A 118 10.25 -10.96 7.09
C ARG A 118 10.00 -10.84 8.58
N ALA A 119 9.05 -9.99 8.98
CA ALA A 119 8.67 -9.83 10.38
C ALA A 119 7.79 -10.98 10.89
N ASN A 120 7.00 -11.59 10.00
CA ASN A 120 6.08 -12.68 10.28
C ASN A 120 6.44 -13.87 9.38
N PRO A 121 7.51 -14.61 9.70
CA PRO A 121 7.91 -15.76 8.91
C PRO A 121 6.80 -16.81 8.97
N ILE A 122 6.19 -17.06 7.82
CA ILE A 122 5.27 -18.18 7.66
C ILE A 122 6.11 -19.45 7.65
N ARG A 123 5.86 -20.37 8.58
CA ARG A 123 6.43 -21.71 8.51
C ARG A 123 5.76 -22.45 7.36
N LEU A 124 6.47 -22.55 6.25
CA LEU A 124 6.10 -23.44 5.15
C LEU A 124 6.64 -24.84 5.49
N GLY A 125 5.81 -25.65 6.15
CA GLY A 125 6.12 -27.03 6.52
C GLY A 125 6.42 -27.27 8.01
N GLY A 126 6.19 -28.51 8.43
CA GLY A 126 6.54 -29.10 9.72
C GLY A 126 7.02 -30.55 9.49
N GLY A 127 7.46 -31.25 10.55
CA GLY A 127 7.98 -32.62 10.42
C GLY A 127 7.02 -33.52 9.65
N ASN A 128 7.49 -34.06 8.52
CA ASN A 128 6.78 -34.93 7.54
C ASN A 128 5.91 -34.23 6.47
N VAL A 129 5.97 -32.91 6.31
CA VAL A 129 5.31 -32.22 5.18
C VAL A 129 6.36 -31.85 4.13
N ILE A 130 6.34 -32.54 2.99
CA ILE A 130 7.08 -32.12 1.80
C ILE A 130 6.32 -30.95 1.18
N VAL A 131 6.81 -29.73 1.41
CA VAL A 131 6.30 -28.54 0.70
C VAL A 131 7.02 -28.47 -0.63
N GLU A 132 6.36 -28.92 -1.69
CA GLU A 132 6.82 -28.72 -3.06
C GLU A 132 6.56 -27.26 -3.44
N ALA A 133 7.61 -26.46 -3.39
CA ALA A 133 7.59 -25.13 -3.97
C ALA A 133 7.77 -25.28 -5.48
N ASP A 134 6.67 -25.25 -6.24
CA ASP A 134 6.77 -25.17 -7.71
C ASP A 134 7.41 -23.81 -8.06
N GLU A 135 8.71 -23.85 -8.35
CA GLU A 135 9.49 -22.70 -8.80
C GLU A 135 8.94 -22.28 -10.17
N THR A 136 8.02 -21.32 -10.19
CA THR A 136 7.64 -20.65 -11.43
C THR A 136 8.88 -19.90 -11.96
N PHE A 137 9.60 -20.55 -12.87
CA PHE A 137 10.85 -20.11 -13.47
C PHE A 137 10.65 -18.87 -14.35
N MET A 138 10.60 -17.67 -13.76
CA MET A 138 10.65 -16.42 -14.51
C MET A 138 12.10 -15.96 -14.71
N THR A 139 12.88 -16.75 -15.43
CA THR A 139 14.12 -16.25 -16.05
C THR A 139 14.21 -16.73 -17.49
N ARG A 140 13.89 -15.88 -18.46
CA ARG A 140 14.36 -16.09 -19.83
C ARG A 140 15.85 -15.75 -19.85
N ARG A 141 16.69 -16.74 -20.17
CA ARG A 141 18.15 -16.55 -20.33
C ARG A 141 18.40 -15.48 -21.39
N HIS A 142 19.00 -14.35 -21.02
CA HIS A 142 19.60 -13.48 -22.03
C HIS A 142 21.00 -14.02 -22.34
N ALA A 143 21.13 -14.65 -23.52
CA ALA A 143 22.40 -14.90 -24.21
C ALA A 143 23.52 -15.66 -23.45
N GLY A 144 23.19 -16.78 -22.79
CA GLY A 144 24.15 -17.88 -22.54
C GLY A 144 25.43 -17.60 -21.74
N ARG A 145 25.60 -16.42 -21.12
CA ARG A 145 26.80 -16.08 -20.33
C ARG A 145 26.42 -15.81 -18.87
N GLY A 146 27.07 -16.54 -17.98
CA GLY A 146 26.67 -16.68 -16.59
C GLY A 146 26.94 -15.46 -15.70
N ARG A 147 26.03 -15.24 -14.75
CA ARG A 147 26.33 -14.73 -13.41
C ARG A 147 25.44 -15.51 -12.44
N ARG A 148 26.01 -16.07 -11.37
CA ARG A 148 25.20 -16.64 -10.28
C ARG A 148 24.40 -15.51 -9.65
N VAL A 149 23.14 -15.35 -10.02
CA VAL A 149 22.24 -14.39 -9.39
C VAL A 149 21.73 -15.03 -8.11
N ARG A 150 21.89 -14.31 -6.99
CA ARG A 150 21.42 -14.69 -5.67
C ARG A 150 19.91 -14.96 -5.71
N ARG A 151 19.54 -16.21 -5.40
CA ARG A 151 18.16 -16.72 -5.35
C ARG A 151 17.29 -15.84 -4.45
N TYR A 152 16.12 -15.44 -4.95
CA TYR A 152 15.03 -14.91 -4.14
C TYR A 152 13.75 -15.65 -4.51
N PRO A 153 13.07 -16.32 -3.56
CA PRO A 153 11.74 -16.87 -3.79
C PRO A 153 10.77 -15.69 -3.94
N SER A 154 10.43 -15.35 -5.17
CA SER A 154 9.39 -14.39 -5.47
C SER A 154 8.34 -15.10 -6.30
N LEU A 155 7.30 -15.62 -5.64
CA LEU A 155 5.91 -15.65 -6.14
C LEU A 155 4.95 -16.28 -5.14
N PHE A 156 5.35 -17.32 -4.39
CA PHE A 156 4.43 -17.99 -3.44
C PHE A 156 3.99 -17.12 -2.25
N GLY A 157 4.85 -16.23 -1.76
CA GLY A 157 4.48 -15.36 -0.63
C GLY A 157 3.45 -14.28 -0.98
N VAL A 158 3.38 -13.84 -2.25
CA VAL A 158 2.54 -12.68 -2.61
C VAL A 158 1.07 -13.09 -2.74
N MET A 159 0.80 -14.29 -3.26
CA MET A 159 -0.56 -14.83 -3.37
C MET A 159 -1.14 -15.24 -2.01
N LEU A 160 -0.34 -15.83 -1.11
CA LEU A 160 -0.81 -16.19 0.24
C LEU A 160 -1.03 -14.94 1.13
N GLY A 161 -0.26 -13.87 0.92
CA GLY A 161 -0.46 -12.59 1.59
C GLY A 161 -1.75 -11.90 1.20
N LEU A 162 -2.14 -12.02 -0.07
CA LEU A 162 -3.43 -11.56 -0.57
C LEU A 162 -4.59 -12.38 0.00
N ALA A 163 -4.45 -13.71 0.13
CA ALA A 163 -5.45 -14.55 0.77
C ALA A 163 -5.64 -14.21 2.27
N LEU A 164 -4.56 -13.90 3.00
CA LEU A 164 -4.62 -13.50 4.42
C LEU A 164 -5.13 -12.07 4.64
N LEU A 165 -4.82 -11.14 3.73
CA LEU A 165 -5.41 -9.79 3.77
C LEU A 165 -6.89 -9.82 3.36
N TYR A 166 -7.27 -10.66 2.39
CA TYR A 166 -8.66 -10.82 1.95
C TYR A 166 -9.56 -11.49 3.00
N THR A 167 -9.06 -12.51 3.71
CA THR A 167 -9.78 -13.16 4.83
C THR A 167 -9.94 -12.22 6.03
N ARG A 168 -8.91 -11.41 6.37
CA ARG A 168 -9.01 -10.40 7.42
C ARG A 168 -9.93 -9.23 7.06
N MET A 169 -10.12 -8.93 5.77
CA MET A 169 -11.04 -7.89 5.30
C MET A 169 -12.50 -8.33 5.18
N ASN A 170 -12.80 -9.63 5.06
CA ASN A 170 -14.17 -10.14 4.84
C ASN A 170 -14.74 -11.01 5.98
N GLY A 171 -13.97 -11.30 7.04
CA GLY A 171 -14.47 -12.11 8.16
C GLY A 171 -14.85 -13.54 7.79
N ALA A 172 -14.47 -14.01 6.59
CA ALA A 172 -14.77 -15.36 6.12
C ALA A 172 -13.65 -16.32 6.58
N HIS A 173 -14.02 -17.28 7.44
CA HIS A 173 -13.21 -18.44 7.75
C HIS A 173 -13.15 -19.35 6.52
N ILE A 174 -11.94 -19.61 6.01
CA ILE A 174 -11.72 -20.75 5.11
C ILE A 174 -11.20 -21.89 5.99
N VAL A 175 -12.03 -22.92 6.12
CA VAL A 175 -11.62 -24.25 6.56
C VAL A 175 -10.69 -24.80 5.48
N LEU A 176 -9.48 -25.17 5.88
CA LEU A 176 -8.50 -25.86 5.02
C LEU A 176 -9.01 -27.23 4.61
#